data_AF-A0ABD3CHS2-F1
#
_entry.id   AF-A0ABD3CHS2-F1
#
_cell.length_a   1.000
_cell.length_b   1.000
_cell.length_c   1.000
_cell.angle_alpha   90.00
_cell.angle_beta   90.00
_cell.angle_gamma   90.00
#
_symmetry.space_group_name_H-M   'P 1'
#
loop_
_entity.id
_entity.type
_entity.pdbx_description
1 polymer ?
#
loop_
_entity_poly.entity_id
_entity_poly.type
_entity_poly.pdbx_seq_one_letter_code
_entity_poly.pdbx_strand_id
1 'polypeptide(L)' 'MGKASRDKRDIYYRKAKEEGWRARSAFKLLQIDEEFNIFKGVKCVVDLCAAPGSWSQVLSRKLYLPAKLSSDSKDSDLRP' A
#
# COMPACT_ATOMS: atom_id res chain seq x y z
N MET A 1 -19.12 -27.63 -23.96
CA MET A 1 -17.87 -27.51 -23.18
C MET A 1 -17.43 -26.04 -23.16
N GLY A 2 -17.95 -25.21 -22.25
CA GLY A 2 -17.74 -23.77 -22.26
C GLY A 2 -16.36 -23.35 -21.74
N LYS A 3 -15.35 -23.30 -22.61
CA LYS A 3 -14.04 -22.69 -22.29
C LYS A 3 -14.10 -21.17 -22.48
N ALA A 4 -14.99 -20.50 -21.76
CA ALA A 4 -14.97 -19.04 -21.70
C ALA A 4 -13.94 -18.58 -20.66
N SER A 5 -12.82 -18.04 -21.15
CA SER A 5 -12.13 -16.87 -20.58
C SER A 5 -11.56 -16.93 -19.15
N ARG A 6 -11.27 -18.09 -18.54
CA ARG A 6 -10.63 -18.12 -17.20
C ARG A 6 -9.25 -17.46 -17.17
N ASP A 7 -8.47 -17.59 -18.24
CA ASP A 7 -7.08 -17.08 -18.28
C ASP A 7 -6.94 -15.60 -18.68
N LYS A 8 -8.01 -14.90 -19.06
CA LYS A 8 -7.94 -13.45 -19.36
C LYS A 8 -8.31 -12.54 -18.18
N ARG A 9 -8.82 -13.09 -17.08
CA ARG A 9 -9.79 -12.38 -16.23
C ARG A 9 -9.29 -11.64 -14.98
N ASP A 10 -8.02 -11.68 -14.61
CA ASP A 10 -7.57 -10.84 -13.49
C ASP A 10 -6.12 -10.33 -13.65
N ILE A 11 -5.97 -9.32 -14.49
CA ILE A 11 -4.70 -8.59 -14.69
C ILE A 11 -4.18 -8.02 -13.38
N TYR A 12 -5.08 -7.57 -12.49
CA TYR A 12 -4.70 -6.95 -11.22
C TYR A 12 -4.28 -7.98 -10.18
N TYR A 13 -4.78 -9.21 -10.25
CA TYR A 13 -4.25 -10.29 -9.42
C TYR A 13 -2.79 -10.62 -9.78
N ARG A 14 -2.47 -10.75 -11.08
CA ARG A 14 -1.09 -10.99 -11.52
C ARG A 14 -0.18 -9.82 -11.16
N LYS A 15 -0.61 -8.60 -11.50
CA LYS A 15 0.10 -7.37 -11.16
C LYS A 15 0.33 -7.25 -9.65
N ALA A 16 -0.67 -7.60 -8.82
CA ALA A 16 -0.50 -7.62 -7.37
C ALA A 16 0.59 -8.59 -6.95
N LYS A 17 0.63 -9.80 -7.52
CA LYS A 17 1.64 -10.80 -7.20
C LYS A 17 3.04 -10.35 -7.64
N GLU A 18 3.16 -9.77 -8.83
CA GLU A 18 4.41 -9.24 -9.41
C GLU A 18 4.96 -8.07 -8.57
N GLU A 19 4.11 -7.16 -8.11
CA GLU A 19 4.48 -6.02 -7.27
C GLU A 19 4.56 -6.33 -5.76
N GLY A 20 4.34 -7.60 -5.39
CA GLY A 20 4.42 -8.06 -4.00
C GLY A 20 3.31 -7.54 -3.08
N TRP A 21 2.13 -7.27 -3.63
CA TRP A 21 0.91 -6.96 -2.88
C TRP A 21 0.17 -8.23 -2.47
N ARG A 22 -0.38 -8.24 -1.25
CA ARG A 22 -1.13 -9.41 -0.71
C ARG A 22 -2.43 -9.71 -1.47
N ALA A 23 -3.03 -8.71 -2.12
CA ALA A 23 -4.24 -8.85 -2.93
C ALA A 23 -4.41 -7.64 -3.85
N ARG A 24 -5.18 -7.84 -4.92
CA ARG A 24 -5.53 -6.81 -5.91
C ARG A 24 -6.31 -5.61 -5.36
N SER A 25 -6.87 -5.70 -4.15
CA SER A 25 -7.52 -4.57 -3.48
C SER A 25 -6.56 -3.43 -3.15
N ALA A 26 -5.24 -3.68 -3.07
CA ALA A 26 -4.22 -2.64 -2.92
C ALA A 26 -4.36 -1.53 -3.96
N PHE A 27 -4.60 -1.91 -5.24
CA PHE A 27 -4.73 -0.96 -6.34
C PHE A 27 -5.90 0.00 -6.17
N LYS A 28 -7.01 -0.45 -5.55
CA LYS A 28 -8.15 0.43 -5.30
C LYS A 28 -7.76 1.58 -4.38
N LEU A 29 -7.07 1.28 -3.28
CA LEU A 29 -6.65 2.30 -2.32
C LEU A 29 -5.58 3.22 -2.91
N LEU A 30 -4.64 2.67 -3.68
CA LEU A 30 -3.62 3.47 -4.39
C LEU A 30 -4.24 4.43 -5.41
N GLN A 31 -5.22 3.98 -6.19
CA GLN A 31 -5.92 4.84 -7.16
C GLN A 31 -6.77 5.91 -6.48
N ILE A 32 -7.43 5.58 -5.37
CA ILE A 32 -8.17 6.57 -4.56
C ILE A 32 -7.22 7.63 -4.01
N ASP A 33 -6.04 7.23 -3.53
CA ASP A 33 -5.03 8.19 -3.06
C ASP A 33 -4.47 9.05 -4.20
N GLU A 34 -4.24 8.48 -5.37
CA GLU A 34 -3.79 9.21 -6.56
C GLU A 34 -4.80 10.29 -7.00
N GLU A 35 -6.10 9.96 -6.99
CA GLU A 35 -7.15 10.88 -7.42
C GLU A 35 -7.48 11.95 -6.35
N PHE A 36 -7.57 11.53 -5.08
CA PHE A 36 -8.14 12.37 -4.02
C PHE A 36 -7.12 12.83 -2.97
N ASN A 37 -5.86 12.39 -3.06
CA ASN A 37 -4.78 12.70 -2.11
C ASN A 37 -5.16 12.41 -0.64
N ILE A 38 -5.86 11.29 -0.41
CA ILE A 38 -6.46 10.98 0.91
C ILE A 38 -5.42 10.77 2.02
N PHE A 39 -4.16 10.50 1.70
CA PHE A 39 -3.10 10.34 2.68
C PHE A 39 -2.46 11.65 3.14
N LYS A 40 -2.76 12.78 2.51
CA LYS A 40 -2.16 14.07 2.86
C LYS A 40 -2.55 14.50 4.28
N GLY A 41 -1.55 14.65 5.16
CA GLY A 41 -1.75 15.09 6.55
C GLY A 41 -2.31 14.01 7.48
N VAL A 42 -2.44 12.76 7.02
CA VAL A 42 -2.90 11.64 7.83
C VAL A 42 -1.81 11.22 8.82
N LYS A 43 -2.16 11.17 10.11
CA LYS A 43 -1.25 10.73 11.19
C LYS A 43 -1.59 9.35 11.75
N CYS A 44 -2.85 8.92 11.64
CA CYS A 44 -3.34 7.66 12.18
C CYS A 44 -4.41 7.09 11.25
N VAL A 45 -4.43 5.77 11.10
CA VAL A 45 -5.40 5.05 10.25
C VAL A 45 -5.84 3.78 10.96
N VAL A 46 -7.12 3.44 10.81
CA VAL A 46 -7.72 2.18 11.27
C VAL A 46 -8.20 1.41 10.03
N ASP A 47 -7.70 0.20 9.84
CA ASP A 47 -8.11 -0.70 8.75
C ASP A 47 -9.04 -1.78 9.32
N LEU A 48 -10.33 -1.68 8.99
CA LEU A 48 -11.36 -2.62 9.46
C LEU A 48 -11.50 -3.77 8.45
N CYS A 49 -11.65 -5.00 8.96
CA CYS A 49 -11.74 -6.21 8.14
C CYS A 49 -10.52 -6.41 7.24
N ALA A 50 -9.33 -6.11 7.77
CA ALA A 50 -8.11 -6.00 6.99
C ALA A 50 -7.70 -7.27 6.23
N ALA A 51 -8.19 -8.47 6.55
CA ALA A 51 -7.78 -9.71 5.87
C ALA A 51 -7.99 -9.63 4.34
N PRO A 52 -6.98 -9.90 3.50
CA PRO A 52 -5.65 -10.48 3.78
C PRO A 52 -4.53 -9.47 4.15
N GLY A 53 -4.81 -8.16 4.15
CA GLY A 53 -3.95 -7.11 4.70
C GLY A 53 -3.41 -6.13 3.67
N SER A 54 -3.98 -6.10 2.46
CA SER A 54 -3.41 -5.34 1.34
C SER A 54 -3.55 -3.82 1.51
N TRP A 55 -4.62 -3.36 2.16
CA TRP A 55 -4.79 -1.93 2.48
C TRP A 55 -3.83 -1.52 3.59
N SER A 56 -3.78 -2.26 4.70
CA SER A 56 -2.73 -2.13 5.71
C SER A 56 -1.30 -2.11 5.13
N GLN A 57 -1.01 -2.95 4.14
CA GLN A 57 0.29 -2.97 3.46
C GLN A 57 0.56 -1.68 2.69
N VAL A 58 -0.42 -1.16 1.96
CA VAL A 58 -0.33 0.14 1.25
C VAL A 58 -0.08 1.26 2.26
N LEU A 59 -0.86 1.31 3.34
CA LEU A 59 -0.74 2.29 4.41
C LEU A 59 0.66 2.27 5.06
N SER A 60 1.20 1.09 5.34
CA SER A 60 2.56 0.93 5.86
C SER A 60 3.62 1.51 4.92
N ARG A 61 3.51 1.23 3.61
CA ARG A 61 4.44 1.75 2.58
C ARG A 61 4.30 3.25 2.30
N LYS A 62 3.11 3.82 2.44
CA LYS A 62 2.83 5.23 2.12
C LYS A 62 3.00 6.18 3.30
N LEU A 63 2.65 5.75 4.51
CA LEU A 63 2.63 6.61 5.70
C LEU A 63 3.81 6.38 6.63
N TYR A 64 4.23 5.13 6.84
CA TYR A 64 5.17 4.80 7.93
C TYR A 64 6.60 4.53 7.46
N LEU A 65 6.78 3.80 6.35
CA LEU A 65 8.12 3.50 5.82
C LEU A 65 8.88 4.74 5.35
N PRO A 66 8.28 5.71 4.64
CA PRO A 66 8.95 6.96 4.29
C PRO A 66 9.34 7.79 5.52
N ALA A 67 8.48 7.80 6.54
CA ALA A 67 8.77 8.50 7.80
C ALA A 67 9.99 7.90 8.52
N LYS A 68 10.15 6.57 8.52
CA LYS A 68 11.28 5.90 9.17
C LYS A 68 12.62 6.12 8.48
N LEU A 69 12.64 6.32 7.16
CA LEU A 69 13.87 6.66 6.42
C LEU A 69 14.32 8.11 6.64
N SER A 70 13.39 9.00 7.04
CA SER A 70 13.69 10.41 7.29
C SER A 70 14.29 10.71 8.68
N SER A 71 14.31 9.74 9.60
CA SER A 71 14.80 9.94 10.98
C SER A 71 16.31 9.77 11.16
N ASP A 72 17.05 9.33 10.14
CA ASP A 72 18.49 9.03 10.27
C ASP A 72 19.42 10.26 10.08
N SER A 73 18.91 11.50 10.12
CA SER A 73 19.71 12.71 9.82
C SER A 73 19.82 13.76 10.93
N LYS A 74 19.46 13.46 12.18
CA LYS A 74 19.68 14.40 13.30
C LYS A 74 20.05 13.70 14.60
N ASP A 75 21.25 13.12 14.65
CA ASP A 75 21.89 12.79 15.93
C ASP A 75 23.42 12.88 15.82
N SER A 76 23.94 14.07 15.47
CA SER A 76 25.39 14.34 15.48
C SER A 76 25.82 15.51 16.36
N ASP A 77 24.89 16.33 16.88
CA ASP A 77 25.25 17.64 17.46
C ASP A 77 24.98 17.76 18.96
N LEU A 78 25.04 16.66 19.71
CA LEU A 78 25.08 16.69 21.17
C LEU A 78 26.01 15.61 21.72
N ARG A 79 27.31 15.91 21.75
CA ARG A 79 28.18 15.42 22.83
C ARG A 79 28.82 16.64 23.51
N PRO A 80 28.94 16.63 24.84
CA PRO A 80 29.52 17.73 25.60
C PRO A 80 30.99 17.97 25.25
#